data_AF-A0A7Y2W986-F1
#
_entry.id   AF-A0A7Y2W986-F1
#
_cell.length_a   1.000
_cell.length_b   1.000
_cell.length_c   1.000
_cell.angle_alpha   90.00
_cell.angle_beta   90.00
_cell.angle_gamma   90.00
#
_symmetry.space_group_name_H-M   'P 1'
#
loop_
_entity.id
_entity.type
_entity.pdbx_description
1 polymer ?
#
loop_
_entity_poly.entity_id
_entity_poly.type
_entity_poly.pdbx_seq_one_letter_code
_entity_poly.pdbx_strand_id
1 'polypeptide(L)'
;MQRAKVLEPHRPRPEQTGPDQTWPDQAWPDQAWPDQAWEVEAVLAWHDDNAKAAIRSLLDDCKHLRQQLALAESVMSRGMARGWAPRYERDAL
;
A
#
# COMPACT_ATOMS: atom_id res chain seq x y z
N MET A 1 -4.59 49.57 -45.23
CA MET A 1 -4.93 50.72 -44.36
C MET A 1 -5.29 50.18 -42.98
N GLN A 2 -4.56 50.59 -41.95
CA GLN A 2 -4.82 50.20 -40.56
C GLN A 2 -6.06 50.92 -40.00
N ARG A 3 -6.76 50.27 -39.08
CA ARG A 3 -7.40 50.86 -37.88
C ARG A 3 -7.80 49.69 -36.97
N ALA A 4 -6.96 49.38 -35.98
CA ALA A 4 -6.93 49.96 -34.63
C ALA A 4 -7.67 49.02 -33.66
N LYS A 5 -6.88 48.40 -32.77
CA LYS A 5 -7.34 47.52 -31.71
C LYS A 5 -8.24 48.31 -30.75
N VAL A 6 -9.44 47.81 -30.50
CA VAL A 6 -10.22 48.16 -29.31
C VAL A 6 -10.05 47.00 -28.33
N LEU A 7 -9.40 47.29 -27.21
CA LEU A 7 -9.29 46.44 -26.03
C LEU A 7 -10.66 46.45 -25.33
N GLU A 8 -11.27 45.31 -25.10
CA GLU A 8 -12.36 45.17 -24.11
C GLU A 8 -12.25 43.76 -23.48
N PRO A 9 -12.62 43.57 -22.20
CA PRO A 9 -11.75 43.06 -21.17
C PRO A 9 -12.09 41.59 -20.90
N HIS A 10 -11.27 40.92 -20.09
CA HIS A 10 -11.58 39.59 -19.57
C HIS A 10 -12.98 39.58 -18.91
N ARG A 11 -13.97 38.99 -19.59
CA ARG A 11 -15.24 38.62 -18.97
C ARG A 11 -15.15 37.17 -18.49
N PRO A 12 -15.37 36.90 -17.19
CA PRO A 12 -15.17 35.57 -16.62
C PRO A 12 -16.19 34.55 -17.15
N ARG A 13 -15.72 33.30 -17.27
CA ARG A 13 -16.50 32.12 -17.62
C ARG A 13 -17.69 31.99 -16.66
N PRO A 14 -18.92 31.74 -17.14
CA PRO A 14 -20.07 31.57 -16.27
C PRO A 14 -19.85 30.35 -15.37
N GLU A 15 -19.98 30.58 -14.06
CA GLU A 15 -20.09 29.55 -13.03
C GLU A 15 -21.27 28.64 -13.39
N GLN A 16 -20.96 27.38 -13.72
CA GLN A 16 -21.97 26.33 -13.68
C GLN A 16 -22.04 25.86 -12.22
N THR A 17 -23.01 26.41 -11.50
CA THR A 17 -23.46 25.88 -10.21
C THR A 17 -24.15 24.54 -10.45
N GLY A 18 -23.36 23.45 -10.46
CA GLY A 18 -23.90 22.10 -10.30
C GLY A 18 -24.60 22.01 -8.94
N PRO A 19 -25.72 21.29 -8.81
CA PRO A 19 -26.39 21.15 -7.53
C PRO A 19 -25.37 20.58 -6.55
N ASP A 20 -25.37 21.19 -5.37
CA ASP A 20 -24.61 20.87 -4.17
C ASP A 20 -24.49 19.36 -3.96
N GLN A 21 -23.54 18.74 -4.64
CA GLN A 21 -23.04 17.41 -4.29
C GLN A 21 -22.03 17.66 -3.19
N THR A 22 -22.54 18.07 -2.04
CA THR A 22 -22.00 17.60 -0.78
C THR A 22 -22.08 16.09 -0.89
N TRP A 23 -20.97 15.49 -1.34
CA TRP A 23 -20.75 14.08 -1.14
C TRP A 23 -21.16 13.83 0.32
N PRO A 24 -22.09 12.89 0.61
CA PRO A 24 -22.22 12.49 1.99
C PRO A 24 -20.80 12.09 2.37
N ASP A 25 -20.36 12.43 3.59
CA ASP A 25 -19.15 11.88 4.17
C ASP A 25 -19.03 10.43 3.69
N GLN A 26 -18.28 10.23 2.62
CA GLN A 26 -17.98 8.92 2.12
C GLN A 26 -16.90 8.57 3.11
N ALA A 27 -17.37 8.08 4.26
CA ALA A 27 -16.82 6.90 4.86
C ALA A 27 -16.58 5.93 3.71
N TRP A 28 -15.44 6.13 3.01
CA TRP A 28 -14.50 5.06 2.78
C TRP A 28 -14.68 4.13 3.97
N PRO A 29 -14.99 2.84 3.78
CA PRO A 29 -15.04 1.96 4.93
C PRO A 29 -13.67 2.11 5.58
N ASP A 30 -13.64 2.89 6.67
CA ASP A 30 -12.43 3.21 7.37
C ASP A 30 -11.94 1.84 7.79
N GLN A 31 -10.83 1.44 7.18
CA GLN A 31 -9.82 0.72 7.91
C GLN A 31 -10.24 -0.61 8.55
N ALA A 32 -11.18 -1.36 7.97
CA ALA A 32 -11.20 -2.80 8.21
C ALA A 32 -10.04 -3.43 7.40
N TRP A 33 -8.80 -3.05 7.75
CA TRP A 33 -7.72 -4.01 7.62
C TRP A 33 -8.24 -5.25 8.32
N PRO A 34 -8.23 -6.41 7.65
CA PRO A 34 -8.72 -7.60 8.29
C PRO A 34 -8.02 -7.75 9.64
N ASP A 35 -8.81 -8.00 10.68
CA ASP A 35 -8.22 -8.29 11.96
C ASP A 35 -7.32 -9.54 11.82
N GLN A 36 -6.36 -9.70 12.72
CA GLN A 36 -5.46 -10.85 12.69
C GLN A 36 -6.23 -12.18 12.68
N ALA A 37 -7.44 -12.20 13.25
CA ALA A 37 -8.33 -13.35 13.21
C ALA A 37 -8.75 -13.68 11.77
N TRP A 38 -9.22 -12.70 10.99
CA TRP A 38 -9.55 -12.89 9.58
C TRP A 38 -8.35 -13.39 8.76
N GLU A 39 -7.14 -12.90 9.02
CA GLU A 39 -5.95 -13.33 8.26
C GLU A 39 -5.65 -14.81 8.50
N VAL A 40 -5.79 -15.27 9.75
CA VAL A 40 -5.63 -16.68 10.11
C VAL A 40 -6.71 -17.53 9.45
N GLU A 41 -7.98 -17.11 9.51
CA GLU A 41 -9.09 -17.82 8.87
C GLU A 41 -8.93 -17.88 7.35
N ALA A 42 -8.46 -16.81 6.71
CA ALA A 42 -8.21 -16.79 5.27
C ALA A 42 -7.12 -17.79 4.86
N VAL A 43 -6.04 -17.90 5.64
CA VAL A 43 -4.98 -18.88 5.40
C VAL A 43 -5.49 -20.31 5.63
N LEU A 44 -6.29 -20.55 6.67
CA LEU A 44 -6.89 -21.85 6.92
C LEU A 44 -7.86 -22.26 5.80
N ALA A 45 -8.72 -21.36 5.35
CA ALA A 45 -9.66 -21.60 4.25
C ALA A 45 -8.94 -21.95 2.94
N TRP A 46 -7.79 -21.32 2.64
CA TRP A 46 -6.98 -21.67 1.47
C TRP A 46 -6.38 -23.09 1.54
N HIS A 47 -6.26 -23.63 2.74
CA HIS A 47 -5.72 -24.96 3.02
C HIS A 47 -6.80 -25.99 3.38
N ASP A 48 -8.06 -25.80 2.98
CA ASP A 48 -9.19 -26.69 3.31
C ASP A 48 -9.29 -26.95 4.83
N ASP A 49 -9.12 -25.90 5.64
CA ASP A 49 -9.05 -25.94 7.12
C ASP A 49 -7.96 -26.86 7.69
N ASN A 50 -6.98 -27.27 6.87
CA ASN A 50 -5.85 -28.07 7.31
C ASN A 50 -4.75 -27.20 7.92
N ALA A 51 -4.86 -26.96 9.23
CA ALA A 51 -3.91 -26.16 9.99
C ALA A 51 -2.43 -26.63 9.85
N LYS A 52 -2.18 -27.94 9.72
CA LYS A 52 -0.80 -28.45 9.55
C LYS A 52 -0.22 -28.08 8.19
N ALA A 53 -1.03 -28.15 7.12
CA ALA A 53 -0.61 -27.73 5.78
C ALA A 53 -0.37 -26.22 5.70
N ALA A 54 -1.23 -25.44 6.36
CA ALA A 54 -1.07 -23.99 6.50
C ALA A 54 0.24 -23.62 7.20
N ILE A 55 0.48 -24.18 8.38
CA ILE A 55 1.72 -23.92 9.13
C ILE A 55 2.95 -24.36 8.34
N ARG A 56 2.89 -25.51 7.63
CA ARG A 56 4.00 -25.95 6.78
C ARG A 56 4.32 -24.92 5.70
N SER A 57 3.31 -24.42 4.99
CA SER A 57 3.50 -23.44 3.91
C SER A 57 4.07 -22.14 4.45
N LEU A 58 3.53 -21.61 5.56
CA LEU A 58 4.06 -20.42 6.22
C LEU A 58 5.52 -20.58 6.67
N LEU A 59 5.91 -21.77 7.16
CA LEU A 59 7.30 -22.05 7.51
C LEU A 59 8.21 -22.08 6.28
N ASP A 60 7.74 -22.58 5.15
CA ASP A 60 8.49 -22.62 3.90
C ASP A 60 8.62 -21.21 3.29
N ASP A 61 7.55 -20.41 3.33
CA ASP A 61 7.59 -18.99 2.94
C ASP A 61 8.56 -18.20 3.83
N CYS A 62 8.52 -18.41 5.14
CA CYS A 62 9.49 -17.81 6.08
C CYS A 62 10.94 -18.15 5.72
N LYS A 63 11.22 -19.40 5.32
CA LYS A 63 12.57 -19.81 4.89
C LYS A 63 12.95 -19.11 3.59
N HIS A 64 12.04 -19.06 2.62
CA HIS A 64 12.25 -18.39 1.35
C HIS A 64 12.57 -16.90 1.56
N LEU A 65 11.79 -16.20 2.39
CA LEU A 65 12.02 -14.79 2.71
C LEU A 65 13.38 -14.57 3.40
N ARG A 66 13.77 -15.44 4.34
CA ARG A 66 15.11 -15.37 4.95
C ARG A 66 16.23 -15.59 3.94
N GLN A 67 16.06 -16.49 2.97
CA GLN A 67 17.03 -16.68 1.89
C GLN A 67 17.13 -15.44 1.01
N GLN A 68 16.00 -14.82 0.64
CA GLN A 68 15.99 -13.57 -0.13
C GLN A 68 16.68 -12.43 0.62
N LEU A 69 16.44 -12.30 1.92
CA LEU A 69 17.13 -11.31 2.76
C LEU A 69 18.64 -11.54 2.81
N ALA A 70 19.10 -12.80 2.94
CA ALA A 70 20.52 -13.13 2.94
C ALA A 70 21.18 -12.82 1.59
N LEU A 71 20.49 -13.11 0.48
CA LEU A 71 20.97 -12.75 -0.85
C LEU A 71 21.07 -11.24 -1.02
N ALA A 72 20.02 -10.51 -0.62
CA ALA A 72 20.03 -9.05 -0.68
C ALA A 72 21.16 -8.46 0.16
N GLU A 73 21.35 -8.94 1.40
CA GLU A 73 22.45 -8.53 2.29
C GLU A 73 23.81 -8.78 1.65
N SER A 74 24.01 -9.92 0.98
CA SER A 74 25.29 -10.24 0.34
C SER A 74 25.66 -9.32 -0.84
N VAL A 75 24.65 -8.78 -1.53
CA VAL A 75 24.85 -7.90 -2.70
C VAL A 75 24.89 -6.43 -2.29
N MET A 76 24.23 -6.06 -1.19
CA MET A 76 24.19 -4.68 -0.72
C MET A 76 25.45 -4.30 0.06
N SER A 77 26.13 -3.22 -0.36
CA SER A 77 27.24 -2.69 0.43
C SER A 77 26.73 -1.95 1.68
N ARG A 78 27.52 -1.97 2.77
CA ARG A 78 27.22 -1.18 4.00
C ARG A 78 27.04 0.31 3.71
N GLY A 79 27.73 0.86 2.71
CA GLY A 79 27.56 2.25 2.29
C GLY A 79 26.22 2.50 1.59
N MET A 80 25.79 1.58 0.72
CA MET A 80 24.51 1.65 0.02
C MET A 80 23.33 1.53 0.99
N ALA A 81 23.42 0.62 1.97
CA ALA A 81 22.42 0.45 3.01
C ALA A 81 22.54 1.48 4.16
N ARG A 82 23.47 2.44 4.08
CA ARG A 82 23.74 3.45 5.15
C ARG A 82 23.93 2.82 6.54
N GLY A 83 24.64 1.70 6.59
CA GLY A 83 24.91 0.94 7.82
C GLY A 83 23.74 0.07 8.30
N TRP A 84 22.62 0.03 7.59
CA TRP A 84 21.52 -0.88 7.88
C TRP A 84 21.88 -2.32 7.50
N ALA A 85 21.46 -3.28 8.33
CA ALA A 85 21.57 -4.71 8.07
C ALA A 85 20.29 -5.43 8.55
N PRO A 86 19.88 -6.53 7.90
CA PRO A 86 18.71 -7.30 8.31
C PRO A 86 18.88 -7.88 9.72
N ARG A 87 17.78 -7.96 10.46
CA ARG A 87 17.70 -8.70 11.73
C ARG A 87 16.81 -9.92 11.53
N TYR A 88 17.38 -11.11 11.69
CA TYR A 88 16.69 -12.37 11.45
C TYR A 88 15.91 -12.89 12.66
N GLU A 89 16.31 -12.43 13.85
CA GLU A 89 15.67 -12.73 15.12
C GLU A 89 14.59 -11.69 15.38
N ARG A 90 13.46 -12.15 15.92
CA ARG A 90 12.41 -11.28 16.42
C ARG A 90 12.74 -10.94 17.87
N ASP A 91 12.63 -9.66 18.24
CA ASP A 91 12.73 -9.26 19.64
C ASP A 91 11.67 -10.05 20.44
N ALA A 92 12.11 -10.85 21.41
CA ALA A 92 11.21 -11.58 22.28
C ALA A 92 10.43 -10.56 23.13
N LEU A 93 9.10 -10.62 23.07
CA LEU A 93 8.20 -9.85 23.94
C LEU A 93 8.14 -10.48 25.34
#